data_AF-A0A1J7FN39-F1
#
_entry.id   AF-A0A1J7FN39-F1
#
_cell.length_a   1.000
_cell.length_b   1.000
_cell.length_c   1.000
_cell.angle_alpha   90.00
_cell.angle_beta   90.00
_cell.angle_gamma   90.00
#
_symmetry.space_group_name_H-M   'P 1'
#
loop_
_entity.id
_entity.type
_entity.pdbx_description
1 polymer ?
#
loop_
_entity_poly.entity_id
_entity_poly.type
_entity_poly.pdbx_seq_one_letter_code
_entity_poly.pdbx_strand_id
1 'polypeptide(L)'
;MSTKKVCKKVKIRKEMMRYMKLQKYIIPDVGKKKDVFAILNDAWRRHKCAIKEEHFSKYKTTYERLKNHLKDIPECATKANKEMPNQAEMFCETRQSKKGESLDQETTNAVAQLKDLIENSSQQPGETFQSVFGKEKPRRVRCNGRVTTPTLLKRTEEIAKIEKIHVDELKLLNDKVEEIDAKYKQEMSSMEQNFSNFAKECHKSKQLRSRCGGISNNVINTGYFYVDTCSKY
;
A
#
# COMPACT_ATOMS: atom_id res chain seq x y z
N MET A 1 20.16 5.18 12.76
CA MET A 1 19.09 4.19 13.03
C MET A 1 17.88 4.87 13.66
N SER A 2 16.70 4.33 13.38
CA SER A 2 15.41 4.56 14.06
C SER A 2 14.40 5.50 13.38
N THR A 3 13.71 4.90 12.39
CA THR A 3 12.36 5.24 11.98
C THR A 3 11.34 4.81 13.05
N LYS A 4 10.12 5.39 12.99
CA LYS A 4 8.86 4.98 13.68
C LYS A 4 8.48 5.75 14.95
N LYS A 5 7.85 6.92 14.79
CA LYS A 5 6.91 7.47 15.79
C LYS A 5 5.61 8.00 15.16
N VAL A 6 5.10 7.32 14.13
CA VAL A 6 3.74 7.59 13.64
C VAL A 6 2.74 6.96 14.63
N CYS A 7 2.01 7.83 15.33
CA CYS A 7 0.69 7.57 15.92
C CYS A 7 0.60 6.59 17.11
N LYS A 8 1.07 6.98 18.30
CA LYS A 8 0.86 6.20 19.55
C LYS A 8 -0.63 6.05 19.95
N LYS A 9 -1.51 7.01 19.61
CA LYS A 9 -2.93 7.03 20.05
C LYS A 9 -3.81 5.95 19.40
N VAL A 10 -3.56 5.63 18.12
CA VAL A 10 -4.24 4.53 17.41
C VAL A 10 -3.59 3.18 17.73
N LYS A 11 -2.30 3.19 18.10
CA LYS A 11 -1.52 2.00 18.40
C LYS A 11 -1.93 1.37 19.74
N ILE A 12 -2.13 2.15 20.80
CA ILE A 12 -2.51 1.63 22.13
C ILE A 12 -3.88 0.92 22.11
N ARG A 13 -4.89 1.51 21.46
CA ARG A 13 -6.21 0.87 21.32
C ARG A 13 -6.12 -0.44 20.53
N LYS A 14 -5.36 -0.45 19.42
CA LYS A 14 -5.18 -1.65 18.59
C LYS A 14 -4.35 -2.72 19.31
N GLU A 15 -3.34 -2.34 20.07
CA GLU A 15 -2.50 -3.26 20.86
C GLU A 15 -3.24 -3.83 22.08
N MET A 16 -4.02 -3.03 22.80
CA MET A 16 -4.89 -3.50 23.89
C MET A 16 -5.92 -4.51 23.35
N MET A 17 -6.50 -4.24 22.18
CA MET A 17 -7.42 -5.16 21.50
C MET A 17 -6.71 -6.43 20.99
N ARG A 18 -5.46 -6.31 20.52
CA ARG A 18 -4.65 -7.43 20.03
C ARG A 18 -4.17 -8.32 21.18
N TYR A 19 -3.72 -7.74 22.30
CA TYR A 19 -3.35 -8.43 23.54
C TYR A 19 -4.53 -9.24 24.09
N MET A 20 -5.69 -8.62 24.23
CA MET A 20 -6.87 -9.29 24.79
C MET A 20 -7.39 -10.41 23.88
N LYS A 21 -7.34 -10.23 22.55
CA LYS A 21 -7.82 -11.20 21.56
C LYS A 21 -6.84 -12.37 21.31
N LEU A 22 -5.53 -12.16 21.51
CA LEU A 22 -4.50 -13.17 21.19
C LEU A 22 -3.88 -13.85 22.41
N GLN A 23 -3.84 -13.22 23.59
CA GLN A 23 -3.04 -13.72 24.71
C GLN A 23 -3.84 -14.18 25.94
N LYS A 24 -5.10 -13.78 26.13
CA LYS A 24 -5.78 -14.01 27.43
C LYS A 24 -7.14 -14.70 27.38
N TYR A 25 -7.92 -14.57 26.30
CA TYR A 25 -9.27 -15.15 26.22
C TYR A 25 -9.62 -15.65 24.81
N ILE A 26 -10.08 -16.90 24.69
CA ILE A 26 -10.77 -17.40 23.49
C ILE A 26 -12.20 -16.88 23.57
N ILE A 27 -12.44 -15.67 23.05
CA ILE A 27 -13.76 -15.05 23.10
C ILE A 27 -14.66 -15.74 22.05
N PRO A 28 -15.82 -16.32 22.39
CA PRO A 28 -16.76 -16.88 21.41
C PRO A 28 -17.48 -15.77 20.64
N ASP A 29 -17.69 -15.93 19.32
CA ASP A 29 -18.22 -14.87 18.43
C ASP A 29 -19.57 -14.27 18.88
N VAL A 30 -20.37 -15.06 19.60
CA VAL A 30 -21.68 -14.69 20.13
C VAL A 30 -21.58 -13.65 21.26
N GLY A 31 -20.51 -13.67 22.06
CA GLY A 31 -20.22 -12.70 23.13
C GLY A 31 -19.24 -11.58 22.76
N LYS A 32 -18.54 -11.72 21.61
CA LYS A 32 -17.48 -10.78 21.18
C LYS A 32 -17.95 -9.33 20.99
N LYS A 33 -19.20 -9.10 20.59
CA LYS A 33 -19.56 -7.85 19.93
C LYS A 33 -20.27 -6.80 20.79
N LYS A 34 -21.05 -7.17 21.80
CA LYS A 34 -21.82 -6.20 22.60
C LYS A 34 -21.21 -5.95 23.97
N ASP A 35 -21.20 -6.93 24.85
CA ASP A 35 -20.89 -6.68 26.27
C ASP A 35 -19.40 -6.44 26.52
N VAL A 36 -18.53 -7.27 25.93
CA VAL A 36 -17.07 -7.12 26.08
C VAL A 36 -16.60 -5.78 25.50
N PHE A 37 -17.08 -5.39 24.31
CA PHE A 37 -16.73 -4.09 23.72
C PHE A 37 -17.37 -2.91 24.46
N ALA A 38 -18.57 -3.06 25.00
CA ALA A 38 -19.19 -2.02 25.82
C ALA A 38 -18.34 -1.74 27.08
N ILE A 39 -17.92 -2.80 27.79
CA ILE A 39 -17.08 -2.69 29.00
C ILE A 39 -15.73 -2.05 28.68
N LEU A 40 -15.07 -2.48 27.60
CA LEU A 40 -13.78 -1.90 27.20
C LEU A 40 -13.90 -0.44 26.75
N ASN A 41 -14.95 -0.12 26.00
CA ASN A 41 -15.19 1.26 25.58
C ASN A 41 -15.52 2.15 26.78
N ASP A 42 -16.25 1.65 27.77
CA ASP A 42 -16.54 2.38 28.99
C ASP A 42 -15.29 2.57 29.86
N ALA A 43 -14.47 1.53 30.04
CA ALA A 43 -13.19 1.64 30.73
C ALA A 43 -12.26 2.67 30.05
N TRP A 44 -12.20 2.65 28.72
CA TRP A 44 -11.44 3.64 27.94
C TRP A 44 -12.03 5.05 28.07
N ARG A 45 -13.36 5.18 28.11
CA ARG A 45 -14.04 6.46 28.36
C ARG A 45 -13.65 7.02 29.72
N ARG A 46 -13.73 6.21 30.79
CA ARG A 46 -13.34 6.60 32.16
C ARG A 46 -11.88 7.00 32.24
N HIS A 47 -10.99 6.24 31.62
CA HIS A 47 -9.56 6.56 31.55
C HIS A 47 -9.29 7.93 30.91
N LYS A 48 -9.95 8.24 29.78
CA LYS A 48 -9.83 9.57 29.16
C LYS A 48 -10.39 10.70 30.03
N CYS A 49 -11.49 10.45 30.73
CA CYS A 49 -12.06 11.44 31.66
C CYS A 49 -11.10 11.72 32.82
N ALA A 50 -10.50 10.69 33.42
CA ALA A 50 -9.52 10.83 34.50
C ALA A 50 -8.30 11.66 34.06
N ILE A 51 -7.74 11.34 32.89
CA ILE A 51 -6.64 12.12 32.30
C ILE A 51 -7.04 13.59 32.10
N LYS A 52 -8.27 13.84 31.63
CA LYS A 52 -8.76 15.21 31.41
C LYS A 52 -8.92 15.96 32.74
N GLU A 53 -9.47 15.32 33.76
CA GLU A 53 -9.60 15.94 35.08
C GLU A 53 -8.24 16.28 35.69
N GLU A 54 -7.30 15.32 35.67
CA GLU A 54 -5.98 15.46 36.29
C GLU A 54 -5.08 16.48 35.59
N HIS A 55 -5.10 16.51 34.25
CA HIS A 55 -4.14 17.30 33.47
C HIS A 55 -4.73 18.52 32.76
N PHE A 56 -6.06 18.66 32.69
CA PHE A 56 -6.71 19.78 31.99
C PHE A 56 -7.68 20.57 32.87
N SER A 57 -8.63 19.90 33.52
CA SER A 57 -9.67 20.56 34.34
C SER A 57 -9.11 21.19 35.62
N LYS A 58 -7.97 20.68 36.13
CA LYS A 58 -7.26 21.23 37.30
C LYS A 58 -6.81 22.70 37.14
N TYR A 59 -6.58 23.16 35.91
CA TYR A 59 -6.05 24.49 35.64
C TYR A 59 -7.14 25.44 35.12
N LYS A 60 -7.25 26.62 35.77
CA LYS A 60 -8.30 27.59 35.47
C LYS A 60 -7.99 28.43 34.24
N THR A 61 -6.73 28.83 34.06
CA THR A 61 -6.30 29.70 32.96
C THR A 61 -5.72 28.91 31.79
N THR A 62 -5.87 29.45 30.58
CA THR A 62 -5.33 28.83 29.35
C THR A 62 -3.80 28.74 29.38
N TYR A 63 -3.13 29.70 30.01
CA TYR A 63 -1.68 29.72 30.14
C TYR A 63 -1.14 28.56 31.00
N GLU A 64 -1.76 28.29 32.15
CA GLU A 64 -1.40 27.16 33.01
C GLU A 64 -1.63 25.80 32.36
N ARG A 65 -2.70 25.68 31.56
CA ARG A 65 -2.96 24.47 30.74
C ARG A 65 -1.87 24.23 29.71
N LEU A 66 -1.37 25.28 29.07
CA LEU A 66 -0.31 25.19 28.07
C LEU A 66 1.05 24.85 28.71
N LYS A 67 1.35 25.41 29.89
CA LYS A 67 2.60 25.13 30.63
C LYS A 67 2.65 23.70 31.16
N ASN A 68 1.51 23.15 31.59
CA ASN A 68 1.38 21.78 32.11
C ASN A 68 0.84 20.79 31.07
N HIS A 69 0.79 21.18 29.80
CA HIS A 69 0.41 20.29 28.72
C HIS A 69 1.38 19.11 28.69
N LEU A 70 0.85 17.89 28.76
CA LEU A 70 1.65 16.66 28.64
C LEU A 70 2.50 16.74 27.37
N LYS A 71 3.83 16.84 27.53
CA LYS A 71 4.81 16.97 26.44
C LYS A 71 4.75 15.83 25.41
N ASP A 72 4.13 14.71 25.78
CA ASP A 72 3.99 13.50 24.97
C ASP A 72 2.63 13.34 24.26
N ILE A 73 1.73 14.32 24.34
CA ILE A 73 0.60 14.34 23.40
C ILE A 73 1.21 14.69 22.04
N PRO A 74 1.19 13.78 21.05
CA PRO A 74 1.62 14.15 19.71
C PRO A 74 0.72 15.30 19.29
N GLU A 75 1.35 16.41 18.95
CA GLU A 75 0.77 17.54 18.26
C GLU A 75 0.27 17.04 16.90
N CYS A 76 -0.83 16.29 16.94
CA CYS A 76 -1.43 15.71 15.77
C CYS A 76 -2.06 16.87 15.00
N ALA A 77 -1.28 17.34 14.04
CA ALA A 77 -1.67 18.23 12.95
C ALA A 77 -1.70 19.74 13.24
N THR A 78 -0.82 20.26 14.10
CA THR A 78 -0.44 21.67 14.03
C THR A 78 1.05 21.81 13.81
N LYS A 79 1.43 21.99 12.54
CA LYS A 79 2.68 22.64 12.09
C LYS A 79 3.99 21.92 12.42
N ALA A 80 4.40 21.01 11.52
CA ALA A 80 5.82 20.82 11.22
C ALA A 80 5.94 20.16 9.83
N ASN A 81 6.25 20.97 8.82
CA ASN A 81 6.68 20.59 7.48
C ASN A 81 5.69 19.75 6.66
N LYS A 82 4.86 20.42 5.84
CA LYS A 82 4.23 19.94 4.60
C LYS A 82 3.29 21.06 4.13
N GLU A 83 3.51 21.60 2.95
CA GLU A 83 2.71 22.68 2.35
C GLU A 83 1.21 22.43 2.54
N MET A 84 0.49 23.52 2.86
CA MET A 84 -0.95 23.50 2.96
C MET A 84 -1.49 23.24 1.55
N PRO A 85 -2.38 22.26 1.34
CA PRO A 85 -2.90 21.97 0.02
C PRO A 85 -3.51 23.24 -0.56
N ASN A 86 -3.19 23.47 -1.82
CA ASN A 86 -3.52 24.73 -2.45
C ASN A 86 -5.04 24.89 -2.58
N GLN A 87 -5.52 26.12 -2.61
CA GLN A 87 -6.93 26.46 -2.74
C GLN A 87 -7.59 25.82 -3.96
N ALA A 88 -6.86 25.74 -5.09
CA ALA A 88 -7.33 25.08 -6.31
C ALA A 88 -7.52 23.57 -6.12
N GLU A 89 -6.59 22.90 -5.43
CA GLU A 89 -6.66 21.44 -5.17
C GLU A 89 -7.85 21.12 -4.26
N MET A 90 -8.01 21.90 -3.19
CA MET A 90 -9.15 21.81 -2.29
C MET A 90 -10.47 21.98 -3.05
N PHE A 91 -10.54 22.95 -3.97
CA PHE A 91 -11.73 23.19 -4.79
C PHE A 91 -12.04 21.98 -5.70
N CYS A 92 -11.06 21.52 -6.47
CA CYS A 92 -11.20 20.37 -7.37
C CYS A 92 -11.69 19.11 -6.64
N GLU A 93 -11.19 18.85 -5.43
CA GLU A 93 -11.61 17.65 -4.69
C GLU A 93 -13.00 17.81 -4.05
N THR A 94 -13.32 18.99 -3.50
CA THR A 94 -14.63 19.24 -2.88
C THR A 94 -15.79 19.19 -3.87
N ARG A 95 -15.50 19.39 -5.17
CA ARG A 95 -16.47 19.48 -6.25
C ARG A 95 -16.48 18.25 -7.16
N GLN A 96 -16.00 17.10 -6.68
CA GLN A 96 -16.23 15.82 -7.37
C GLN A 96 -17.61 15.28 -7.01
N SER A 97 -18.30 14.69 -7.99
CA SER A 97 -19.58 14.02 -7.74
C SER A 97 -19.38 12.91 -6.73
N LYS A 98 -20.33 12.77 -5.79
CA LYS A 98 -20.44 11.53 -5.03
C LYS A 98 -20.96 10.46 -5.99
N LYS A 99 -20.45 9.23 -5.85
CA LYS A 99 -20.81 8.08 -6.71
C LYS A 99 -22.30 8.08 -7.05
N GLY A 100 -22.63 8.37 -8.32
CA GLY A 100 -23.98 8.30 -8.89
C GLY A 100 -24.70 9.62 -9.15
N GLU A 101 -24.17 10.77 -8.72
CA GLU A 101 -24.84 12.07 -8.89
C GLU A 101 -24.15 12.91 -9.98
N SER A 102 -24.87 13.38 -10.99
CA SER A 102 -24.32 14.29 -12.00
C SER A 102 -24.12 15.68 -11.40
N LEU A 103 -22.94 16.26 -11.57
CA LEU A 103 -22.68 17.65 -11.20
C LEU A 103 -23.32 18.61 -12.20
N ASP A 104 -23.57 19.83 -11.75
CA ASP A 104 -23.96 20.93 -12.63
C ASP A 104 -22.91 21.12 -13.73
N GLN A 105 -23.37 21.28 -14.98
CA GLN A 105 -22.51 21.44 -16.15
C GLN A 105 -21.54 22.62 -15.99
N GLU A 106 -22.01 23.72 -15.41
CA GLU A 106 -21.19 24.92 -15.12
C GLU A 106 -20.03 24.60 -14.17
N THR A 107 -20.29 23.82 -13.12
CA THR A 107 -19.26 23.41 -12.16
C THR A 107 -18.25 22.49 -12.81
N THR A 108 -18.71 21.57 -13.65
CA THR A 108 -17.84 20.63 -14.40
C THR A 108 -16.93 21.39 -15.36
N ASN A 109 -17.48 22.34 -16.11
CA ASN A 109 -16.73 23.19 -17.04
C ASN A 109 -15.70 24.05 -16.30
N ALA A 110 -16.07 24.66 -15.16
CA ALA A 110 -15.15 25.48 -14.37
C ALA A 110 -14.01 24.66 -13.75
N VAL A 111 -14.27 23.44 -13.31
CA VAL A 111 -13.22 22.53 -12.81
C VAL A 111 -12.29 22.09 -13.95
N ALA A 112 -12.81 21.80 -15.14
CA ALA A 112 -12.01 21.46 -16.30
C ALA A 112 -11.09 22.62 -16.72
N GLN A 113 -11.65 23.82 -16.89
CA GLN A 113 -10.88 25.04 -17.20
C GLN A 113 -9.77 25.31 -16.18
N LEU A 114 -10.06 25.14 -14.88
CA LEU A 114 -9.05 25.33 -13.84
C LEU A 114 -7.91 24.30 -13.96
N LYS A 115 -8.22 23.04 -14.22
CA LYS A 115 -7.20 21.98 -14.41
C LYS A 115 -6.34 22.24 -15.64
N ASP A 116 -6.96 22.57 -16.76
CA ASP A 116 -6.26 22.85 -18.01
C ASP A 116 -5.32 24.06 -17.84
N LEU A 117 -5.74 25.11 -17.15
CA LEU A 117 -4.90 26.26 -16.89
C LEU A 117 -3.74 25.93 -15.92
N ILE A 118 -3.93 25.04 -14.95
CA ILE A 118 -2.84 24.60 -14.05
C ILE A 118 -1.82 23.75 -14.81
N GLU A 119 -2.26 22.92 -15.75
CA GLU A 119 -1.38 22.06 -16.54
C GLU A 119 -0.62 22.84 -17.62
N ASN A 120 -1.25 23.86 -18.22
CA ASN A 120 -0.67 24.65 -19.30
C ASN A 120 0.03 25.95 -18.86
N SER A 121 -0.19 26.44 -17.64
CA SER A 121 0.43 27.69 -17.16
C SER A 121 1.55 27.43 -16.16
N SER A 122 2.64 28.20 -16.26
CA SER A 122 3.74 28.21 -15.29
C SER A 122 3.39 28.96 -13.99
N GLN A 123 2.13 29.40 -13.84
CA GLN A 123 1.69 30.23 -12.71
C GLN A 123 1.41 29.39 -11.48
N GLN A 124 1.55 30.01 -10.31
CA GLN A 124 1.20 29.36 -9.06
C GLN A 124 -0.31 29.06 -9.06
N PRO A 125 -0.74 27.87 -8.64
CA PRO A 125 -2.12 27.42 -8.83
C PRO A 125 -3.14 28.25 -8.01
N GLY A 126 -2.69 29.05 -7.03
CA GLY A 126 -3.52 30.04 -6.35
C GLY A 126 -3.83 31.31 -7.18
N GLU A 127 -2.90 31.73 -8.04
CA GLU A 127 -3.09 32.87 -8.96
C GLU A 127 -4.02 32.48 -10.10
N THR A 128 -3.83 31.29 -10.66
CA THR A 128 -4.71 30.68 -11.66
C THR A 128 -6.14 30.56 -11.12
N PHE A 129 -6.30 30.13 -9.86
CA PHE A 129 -7.59 30.07 -9.19
C PHE A 129 -8.27 31.45 -9.07
N GLN A 130 -7.52 32.49 -8.70
CA GLN A 130 -8.05 33.86 -8.64
C GLN A 130 -8.39 34.42 -10.02
N SER A 131 -7.69 33.99 -11.07
CA SER A 131 -8.01 34.36 -12.46
C SER A 131 -9.36 33.80 -12.89
N VAL A 132 -9.62 32.52 -12.62
CA VAL A 132 -10.87 31.83 -12.99
C VAL A 132 -12.07 32.31 -12.16
N PHE A 133 -11.90 32.44 -10.84
CA PHE A 133 -13.03 32.70 -9.92
C PHE A 133 -13.08 34.11 -9.34
N GLY A 134 -12.12 34.96 -9.69
CA GLY A 134 -11.89 36.26 -9.07
C GLY A 134 -11.28 36.17 -7.66
N LYS A 135 -10.84 37.31 -7.13
CA LYS A 135 -10.39 37.43 -5.74
C LYS A 135 -11.53 37.10 -4.77
N GLU A 136 -11.27 36.21 -3.82
CA GLU A 136 -12.25 35.86 -2.80
C GLU A 136 -12.45 37.01 -1.79
N LYS A 137 -13.68 37.16 -1.30
CA LYS A 137 -13.99 38.16 -0.27
C LYS A 137 -13.51 37.65 1.10
N PRO A 138 -12.96 38.52 1.98
CA PRO A 138 -12.37 38.11 3.27
C PRO A 138 -13.27 37.28 4.19
N ARG A 139 -14.60 37.35 4.01
CA ARG A 139 -15.59 36.61 4.81
C ARG A 139 -16.22 35.40 4.12
N ARG A 140 -15.99 35.19 2.82
CA ARG A 140 -16.66 34.13 2.04
C ARG A 140 -15.63 33.39 1.20
N VAL A 141 -15.15 32.28 1.74
CA VAL A 141 -14.21 31.36 1.08
C VAL A 141 -15.00 30.21 0.48
N ARG A 142 -14.81 29.92 -0.81
CA ARG A 142 -15.58 28.90 -1.55
C ARG A 142 -15.13 27.47 -1.25
N CYS A 143 -13.90 27.31 -0.74
CA CYS A 143 -13.17 26.04 -0.72
C CYS A 143 -13.20 25.29 0.64
N ASN A 144 -13.80 25.89 1.67
CA ASN A 144 -13.85 25.30 3.01
C ASN A 144 -15.15 24.50 3.19
N GLY A 145 -15.23 23.35 2.52
CA GLY A 145 -16.29 22.37 2.73
C GLY A 145 -16.17 21.66 4.09
N ARG A 146 -17.27 21.03 4.55
CA ARG A 146 -17.33 20.34 5.85
C ARG A 146 -16.61 18.97 5.87
N VAL A 147 -16.23 18.44 4.72
CA VAL A 147 -15.93 17.01 4.52
C VAL A 147 -14.47 16.73 4.18
N THR A 148 -13.85 17.55 3.33
CA THR A 148 -12.47 17.37 2.88
C THR A 148 -11.52 18.18 3.75
N THR A 149 -10.64 17.49 4.48
CA THR A 149 -9.55 18.12 5.21
C THR A 149 -8.25 17.96 4.43
N PRO A 150 -7.28 18.89 4.59
CA PRO A 150 -5.93 18.77 4.00
C PRO A 150 -5.24 17.42 4.19
N THR A 151 -5.56 16.73 5.29
CA THR A 151 -5.05 15.40 5.62
C THR A 151 -5.66 14.27 4.78
N LEU A 152 -6.87 14.45 4.24
CA LEU A 152 -7.51 13.47 3.36
C LEU A 152 -6.91 13.54 1.95
N LEU A 153 -6.68 14.74 1.41
CA LEU A 153 -6.00 14.94 0.13
C LEU A 153 -4.60 14.31 0.10
N LYS A 154 -3.82 14.55 1.17
CA LYS A 154 -2.49 13.94 1.30
C LYS A 154 -2.54 12.42 1.31
N ARG A 155 -3.59 11.82 1.90
CA ARG A 155 -3.75 10.37 1.87
C ARG A 155 -4.10 9.85 0.49
N THR A 156 -4.95 10.55 -0.27
CA THR A 156 -5.31 10.12 -1.63
C THR A 156 -4.13 10.21 -2.58
N GLU A 157 -3.31 11.27 -2.49
CA GLU A 157 -2.05 11.38 -3.23
C GLU A 157 -1.02 10.29 -2.85
N GLU A 158 -0.85 10.02 -1.56
CA GLU A 158 0.04 8.95 -1.07
C GLU A 158 -0.43 7.58 -1.59
N ILE A 159 -1.75 7.34 -1.61
CA ILE A 159 -2.34 6.11 -2.17
C ILE A 159 -2.06 6.01 -3.68
N ALA A 160 -2.32 7.06 -4.45
CA ALA A 160 -2.08 7.06 -5.90
C ALA A 160 -0.60 6.81 -6.26
N LYS A 161 0.34 7.36 -5.47
CA LYS A 161 1.78 7.08 -5.62
C LYS A 161 2.10 5.61 -5.38
N ILE A 162 1.52 5.00 -4.35
CA ILE A 162 1.70 3.57 -4.03
C ILE A 162 1.09 2.68 -5.12
N GLU A 163 -0.08 3.05 -5.64
CA GLU A 163 -0.74 2.34 -6.74
C GLU A 163 0.12 2.35 -8.00
N LYS A 164 0.69 3.51 -8.36
CA LYS A 164 1.61 3.62 -9.49
C LYS A 164 2.84 2.72 -9.33
N ILE A 165 3.47 2.75 -8.15
CA ILE A 165 4.63 1.89 -7.84
C ILE A 165 4.25 0.40 -7.97
N HIS A 166 3.09 -0.01 -7.45
CA HIS A 166 2.63 -1.39 -7.59
C HIS A 166 2.41 -1.80 -9.04
N VAL A 167 1.86 -0.91 -9.88
CA VAL A 167 1.66 -1.19 -11.30
C VAL A 167 3.01 -1.40 -12.01
N ASP A 168 4.01 -0.57 -11.72
CA ASP A 168 5.35 -0.69 -12.28
C ASP A 168 6.05 -1.98 -11.81
N GLU A 169 5.92 -2.32 -10.52
CA GLU A 169 6.45 -3.57 -9.95
C GLU A 169 5.80 -4.82 -10.55
N LEU A 170 4.48 -4.81 -10.78
CA LEU A 170 3.76 -5.90 -11.43
C LEU A 170 4.21 -6.08 -12.88
N LYS A 171 4.44 -4.99 -13.60
CA LYS A 171 4.97 -5.05 -14.97
C LYS A 171 6.36 -5.68 -15.00
N LEU A 172 7.26 -5.24 -14.10
CA LEU A 172 8.60 -5.81 -13.98
C LEU A 172 8.58 -7.31 -13.62
N LEU A 173 7.66 -7.74 -12.76
CA LEU A 173 7.50 -9.16 -12.42
C LEU A 173 6.97 -9.96 -13.60
N ASN A 174 6.02 -9.43 -14.36
CA ASN A 174 5.50 -10.08 -15.56
C ASN A 174 6.61 -10.31 -16.60
N ASP A 175 7.43 -9.30 -16.87
CA ASP A 175 8.56 -9.41 -17.81
C ASP A 175 9.56 -10.51 -17.37
N LYS A 176 9.84 -10.62 -16.06
CA LYS A 176 10.71 -11.68 -15.52
C LYS A 176 10.12 -13.08 -15.64
N VAL A 177 8.80 -13.22 -15.46
CA VAL A 177 8.11 -14.50 -15.62
C VAL A 177 8.18 -14.95 -17.08
N GLU A 178 7.94 -14.03 -18.03
CA GLU A 178 8.07 -14.32 -19.46
C GLU A 178 9.49 -14.74 -19.85
N GLU A 179 10.52 -14.09 -19.28
CA GLU A 179 11.93 -14.47 -19.50
C GLU A 179 12.24 -15.88 -18.97
N ILE A 180 11.75 -16.20 -17.77
CA ILE A 180 11.93 -17.51 -17.16
C ILE A 180 11.22 -18.60 -17.99
N ASP A 181 9.99 -18.35 -18.45
CA ASP A 181 9.24 -19.28 -19.30
C ASP A 181 9.94 -19.52 -20.65
N ALA A 182 10.56 -18.48 -21.22
CA ALA A 182 11.35 -18.61 -22.45
C ALA A 182 12.61 -19.47 -22.23
N LYS A 183 13.33 -19.27 -21.12
CA LYS A 183 14.49 -20.09 -20.76
C LYS A 183 14.12 -21.56 -20.57
N TYR A 184 13.04 -21.84 -19.83
CA TYR A 184 12.56 -23.21 -19.66
C TYR A 184 12.21 -23.88 -21.00
N LYS A 185 11.52 -23.17 -21.90
CA LYS A 185 11.22 -23.71 -23.24
C LYS A 185 12.48 -23.99 -24.06
N GLN A 186 13.48 -23.12 -23.97
CA GLN A 186 14.76 -23.30 -24.65
C GLN A 186 15.54 -24.51 -24.10
N GLU A 187 15.59 -24.67 -22.78
CA GLU A 187 16.25 -25.81 -22.12
C GLU A 187 15.56 -27.13 -22.49
N MET A 188 14.23 -27.16 -22.47
CA MET A 188 13.45 -28.33 -22.90
C MET A 188 13.74 -28.70 -24.36
N SER A 189 13.79 -27.72 -25.26
CA SER A 189 14.12 -27.95 -26.68
C SER A 189 15.56 -28.47 -26.86
N SER A 190 16.53 -27.92 -26.13
CA SER A 190 17.91 -28.43 -26.15
C SER A 190 18.00 -29.86 -25.64
N MET A 191 17.27 -30.19 -24.58
CA MET A 191 17.24 -31.54 -24.02
C MET A 191 16.63 -32.56 -24.99
N GLU A 192 15.52 -32.21 -25.66
CA GLU A 192 14.90 -33.03 -26.70
C GLU A 192 15.85 -33.29 -27.88
N GLN A 193 16.57 -32.26 -28.33
CA GLN A 193 17.58 -32.41 -29.38
C GLN A 193 18.70 -33.35 -28.95
N ASN A 194 19.20 -33.22 -27.71
CA ASN A 194 20.22 -34.10 -27.16
C ASN A 194 19.75 -35.56 -27.08
N PHE A 195 18.51 -35.81 -26.65
CA PHE A 195 17.91 -37.15 -26.64
C PHE A 195 17.80 -37.73 -28.05
N SER A 196 17.37 -36.93 -29.04
CA SER A 196 17.31 -37.36 -30.44
C SER A 196 18.68 -37.74 -30.99
N ASN A 197 19.71 -36.96 -30.68
CA ASN A 197 21.09 -37.24 -31.08
C ASN A 197 21.63 -38.52 -30.43
N PHE A 198 21.40 -38.71 -29.12
CA PHE A 198 21.79 -39.92 -28.41
C PHE A 198 21.09 -41.18 -28.97
N ALA A 199 19.80 -41.09 -29.30
CA ALA A 199 19.07 -42.19 -29.92
C ALA A 199 19.66 -42.58 -31.29
N LYS A 200 20.05 -41.60 -32.11
CA LYS A 200 20.72 -41.83 -33.41
C LYS A 200 22.09 -42.48 -33.24
N GLU A 201 22.89 -42.03 -32.28
CA GLU A 201 24.20 -42.63 -31.97
C GLU A 201 24.07 -44.07 -31.49
N CYS A 202 23.11 -44.35 -30.59
CA CYS A 202 22.84 -45.70 -30.11
C CYS A 202 22.45 -46.64 -31.26
N HIS A 203 21.62 -46.17 -32.21
CA HIS A 203 21.26 -46.92 -33.41
C HIS A 203 22.48 -47.21 -34.29
N LYS A 204 23.34 -46.21 -34.52
CA LYS A 204 24.57 -46.36 -35.32
C LYS A 204 25.55 -47.35 -34.70
N SER A 205 25.75 -47.31 -33.39
CA SER A 205 26.58 -48.27 -32.65
C SER A 205 26.04 -49.70 -32.73
N LYS A 206 24.71 -49.90 -32.68
CA LYS A 206 24.08 -51.21 -32.89
C LYS A 206 24.33 -51.77 -34.30
N GLN A 207 24.23 -50.93 -35.33
CA GLN A 207 24.52 -51.33 -36.71
C GLN A 207 26.00 -51.70 -36.94
N LEU A 208 26.94 -50.99 -36.31
CA LEU A 208 28.36 -51.33 -36.36
C LEU A 208 28.63 -52.67 -35.67
N ARG A 209 27.96 -52.95 -34.55
CA ARG A 209 28.09 -54.21 -33.80
C ARG A 209 27.50 -55.42 -34.55
N SER A 210 26.51 -55.24 -35.41
CA SER A 210 25.99 -56.31 -36.27
C SER A 210 26.86 -56.58 -37.49
N ARG A 211 27.70 -55.61 -37.91
CA ARG A 211 28.55 -55.71 -39.10
C ARG A 211 29.95 -56.26 -38.80
N CYS A 212 30.47 -56.01 -37.60
CA CYS A 212 31.64 -56.69 -37.07
C CYS A 212 31.17 -57.97 -36.37
N GLY A 213 31.25 -59.14 -37.03
CA GLY A 213 30.88 -60.43 -36.45
C GLY A 213 31.43 -60.59 -35.02
N GLY A 214 30.54 -60.96 -34.10
CA GLY A 214 30.75 -60.83 -32.66
C GLY A 214 32.10 -61.32 -32.15
N ILE A 215 32.84 -60.42 -31.51
CA ILE A 215 33.85 -60.78 -30.52
C ILE A 215 33.32 -60.26 -29.20
N SER A 216 32.90 -61.20 -28.35
CA SER A 216 32.57 -60.95 -26.95
C SER A 216 33.79 -60.36 -26.25
N ASN A 217 33.60 -59.29 -25.48
CA ASN A 217 34.28 -59.12 -24.20
C ASN A 217 33.45 -58.22 -23.28
N ASN A 218 33.27 -58.74 -22.07
CA ASN A 218 32.55 -58.15 -20.95
C ASN A 218 33.10 -56.77 -20.58
N VAL A 219 32.27 -55.73 -20.69
CA VAL A 219 32.25 -54.61 -19.73
C VAL A 219 30.81 -54.12 -19.63
N ILE A 220 30.02 -54.79 -18.77
CA ILE A 220 28.76 -54.25 -18.28
C ILE A 220 29.15 -53.22 -17.23
N ASN A 221 29.23 -51.94 -17.62
CA ASN A 221 29.22 -50.84 -16.67
C ASN A 221 27.82 -50.24 -16.70
N THR A 222 26.90 -50.89 -15.97
CA THR A 222 25.58 -50.36 -15.66
C THR A 222 25.73 -49.18 -14.71
N GLY A 223 26.03 -48.01 -15.27
CA GLY A 223 25.88 -46.73 -14.59
C GLY A 223 24.40 -46.37 -14.50
N TYR A 224 23.68 -47.00 -13.57
CA TYR A 224 22.40 -46.49 -13.11
C TYR A 224 22.66 -45.11 -12.47
N PHE A 225 22.31 -44.03 -13.17
CA PHE A 225 22.17 -42.72 -12.55
C PHE A 225 20.94 -42.77 -11.64
N TYR A 226 21.19 -43.01 -10.35
CA TYR A 226 20.22 -42.78 -9.28
C TYR A 226 20.01 -41.26 -9.18
N VAL A 227 18.84 -40.79 -9.58
CA VAL A 227 18.45 -39.38 -9.37
C VAL A 227 18.00 -39.28 -7.91
N ASP A 228 18.93 -38.87 -7.03
CA ASP A 228 18.63 -38.55 -5.64
C ASP A 228 17.69 -37.33 -5.58
N THR A 229 16.39 -37.59 -5.51
CA THR A 229 15.39 -36.59 -5.15
C THR A 229 15.39 -36.43 -3.63
N CYS A 230 16.45 -35.78 -3.11
CA CYS A 230 16.47 -35.36 -1.71
C CYS A 230 15.65 -34.09 -1.55
N SER A 231 14.34 -34.30 -1.37
CA SER A 231 13.39 -33.35 -0.80
C SER A 231 13.88 -32.94 0.59
N LYS A 232 14.34 -31.70 0.74
CA LYS A 232 14.47 -31.04 2.05
C LYS A 232 13.33 -30.04 2.19
N TYR A 233 12.27 -30.52 2.85
CA TYR A 233 11.39 -29.67 3.66
C TYR A 233 12.15 -29.15 4.88
#